data_AF-A0A3P8RR20-F1
#
_entry.id   AF-A0A3P8RR20-F1
#
_cell.length_a   1.000
_cell.length_b   1.000
_cell.length_c   1.000
_cell.angle_alpha   90.00
_cell.angle_beta   90.00
_cell.angle_gamma   90.00
#
_symmetry.space_group_name_H-M   'P 1'
#
loop_
_entity.id
_entity.type
_entity.pdbx_description
1 polymer ?
#
loop_
_entity_poly.entity_id
_entity_poly.type
_entity_poly.pdbx_seq_one_letter_code
_entity_poly.pdbx_strand_id
1 'polypeptide(L)'
;HRSDGCWKCSSVPLWRYSIKNQLFPKCKSGPVDLVFLIDSSRSVRPHEFETMRKFMIDILNTLDIGLNATRVGVVQYSSQVRSEFTLKAHAKLENMVKGINQIIPLAQGTMTGLAIKYVMNEAFTAEAGDRPKVPNVAVIVTDGRPQDRVAEVAAEAREKGIEIYAVGVARADMTSLRAMASPPFEDHVFLVESFDLIHQFGLQFQDKLCGVDLCLESDHSCEHICESSPGSYHCLCLPGYTLNDDGKTCAAIDLCAEGKHDCEQICISSPGSFTCDCSKGYKLHDDKKTCSMIDYCSFGNHSCDHECVSVLNGYHCRCNEGYRLLDDGKTCQDMDLCNTVEHGCEHECVSTPGSYYCICPEGQLLQEDGKSCGTCKSANIDLVLLIDGSKSVRPQNFELVKKFVNQVVDSLDVSAHGTRVGLVQYSSRVRTEFPLNMYHTADEIKAAVMKVEYMEKGTMTGLALKHMLENSFSEAEGARPSGRNIPRVGLVFTDGRSQDDITEYAKKAKEAGITMYAVGVGKAVEDELREIASEPLEKHFYYTTDFTAISTIAENLKLNVCPEESQGEIEVKDPCACESLVEFQQATMSSLETRGGLVYETRRLCSLITF
;
A
#
# COMPACT_ATOMS: atom_id res chain seq x y z
N HIS A 1 14.25 50.95 -70.09
CA HIS A 1 13.69 49.92 -69.17
C HIS A 1 14.38 50.09 -67.81
N ARG A 2 13.67 50.60 -66.79
CA ARG A 2 13.11 49.88 -65.61
C ARG A 2 14.22 49.24 -64.74
N SER A 3 14.28 49.31 -63.41
CA SER A 3 13.39 49.74 -62.31
C SER A 3 14.16 49.39 -60.99
N ASP A 4 14.32 50.30 -60.03
CA ASP A 4 13.57 50.44 -58.76
C ASP A 4 14.05 49.63 -57.54
N GLY A 5 14.11 50.32 -56.38
CA GLY A 5 14.32 49.78 -55.03
C GLY A 5 14.46 50.87 -53.94
N CYS A 6 13.39 51.63 -53.66
CA CYS A 6 13.21 52.60 -52.54
C CYS A 6 12.87 51.89 -51.21
N TRP A 7 12.92 52.46 -49.98
CA TRP A 7 12.36 53.72 -49.44
C TRP A 7 13.09 54.16 -48.14
N LYS A 8 13.64 55.37 -48.00
CA LYS A 8 13.09 56.66 -47.48
C LYS A 8 12.55 56.68 -46.03
N CYS A 9 13.33 57.29 -45.12
CA CYS A 9 12.87 57.95 -43.88
C CYS A 9 12.61 59.44 -44.17
N SER A 10 11.49 60.01 -43.71
CA SER A 10 11.24 61.46 -43.78
C SER A 10 10.53 62.01 -42.55
N SER A 11 11.18 63.00 -41.93
CA SER A 11 10.65 64.26 -41.36
C SER A 11 9.59 64.27 -40.25
N VAL A 12 10.01 64.83 -39.11
CA VAL A 12 9.20 65.31 -37.97
C VAL A 12 8.71 66.75 -38.21
N PRO A 13 7.46 67.08 -37.83
CA PRO A 13 7.13 68.44 -37.39
C PRO A 13 6.34 68.48 -36.06
N LEU A 14 6.68 69.49 -35.24
CA LEU A 14 5.97 69.92 -34.02
C LEU A 14 4.59 70.49 -34.34
N TRP A 15 3.51 70.17 -33.59
CA TRP A 15 2.39 71.09 -33.22
C TRP A 15 1.39 70.47 -32.22
N ARG A 16 1.03 71.30 -31.21
CA ARG A 16 -0.25 71.44 -30.48
C ARG A 16 -0.73 70.37 -29.48
N TYR A 17 -0.71 70.82 -28.22
CA TYR A 17 -1.57 70.42 -27.10
C TYR A 17 -3.00 70.07 -27.56
N SER A 18 -3.38 68.81 -27.33
CA SER A 18 -4.76 68.39 -27.19
C SER A 18 -4.81 67.67 -25.86
N ILE A 19 -5.50 68.28 -24.88
CA ILE A 19 -5.91 67.61 -23.64
C ILE A 19 -6.95 66.57 -24.07
N LYS A 20 -6.47 65.44 -24.57
CA LYS A 20 -7.25 64.22 -24.69
C LYS A 20 -7.06 63.48 -23.40
N ASN A 21 -8.17 63.16 -22.72
CA ASN A 21 -8.32 62.12 -21.71
C ASN A 21 -7.06 61.23 -21.64
N GLN A 22 -6.14 61.57 -20.74
CA GLN A 22 -5.19 60.58 -20.28
C GLN A 22 -6.04 59.56 -19.56
N LEU A 23 -6.39 58.47 -20.25
CA LEU A 23 -6.73 57.23 -19.59
C LEU A 23 -5.55 56.94 -18.68
N PHE A 24 -5.73 57.18 -17.39
CA PHE A 24 -4.82 56.70 -16.36
C PHE A 24 -4.62 55.19 -16.63
N PRO A 25 -3.37 54.71 -16.74
CA PRO A 25 -3.15 53.29 -16.92
C PRO A 25 -3.82 52.56 -15.76
N LYS A 26 -4.81 51.71 -16.08
CA LYS A 26 -5.42 50.82 -15.09
C LYS A 26 -4.31 50.00 -14.49
N CYS A 27 -4.14 50.07 -13.18
CA CYS A 27 -3.12 49.28 -12.54
C CYS A 27 -3.59 47.84 -12.37
N LYS A 28 -2.67 46.90 -12.58
CA LYS A 28 -2.89 45.50 -12.22
C LYS A 28 -2.47 45.32 -10.77
N SER A 29 -3.31 45.76 -9.84
CA SER A 29 -3.21 45.25 -8.47
C SER A 29 -3.61 43.77 -8.48
N GLY A 30 -3.02 42.95 -7.61
CA GLY A 30 -3.55 41.61 -7.34
C GLY A 30 -5.01 41.66 -6.87
N PRO A 31 -5.66 40.50 -6.65
CA PRO A 31 -6.97 40.50 -6.00
C PRO A 31 -6.85 41.17 -4.62
N VAL A 32 -7.73 42.16 -4.33
CA VAL A 32 -7.80 42.88 -3.05
C VAL A 32 -9.27 43.03 -2.65
N ASP A 33 -9.57 42.93 -1.36
CA ASP A 33 -10.88 43.23 -0.80
C ASP A 33 -10.80 44.59 -0.07
N LEU A 34 -11.41 45.61 -0.68
CA LEU A 34 -11.29 47.02 -0.27
C LEU A 34 -12.61 47.52 0.34
N VAL A 35 -12.57 48.07 1.55
CA VAL A 35 -13.73 48.68 2.20
C VAL A 35 -13.48 50.16 2.49
N PHE A 36 -14.33 51.03 1.94
CA PHE A 36 -14.35 52.45 2.30
C PHE A 36 -15.22 52.69 3.53
N LEU A 37 -14.66 53.37 4.54
CA LEU A 37 -15.35 53.89 5.70
C LEU A 37 -15.46 55.40 5.57
N ILE A 38 -16.64 55.89 5.23
CA ILE A 38 -16.86 57.32 5.01
C ILE A 38 -17.57 57.96 6.20
N ASP A 39 -16.97 59.03 6.71
CA ASP A 39 -17.57 59.87 7.73
C ASP A 39 -18.73 60.67 7.12
N SER A 40 -19.94 60.47 7.64
CA SER A 40 -21.13 61.24 7.28
C SER A 40 -21.69 62.02 8.47
N SER A 41 -20.81 62.40 9.40
CA SER A 41 -21.14 63.20 10.58
C SER A 41 -21.60 64.62 10.22
N ARG A 42 -22.10 65.34 11.23
CA ARG A 42 -22.61 66.71 11.08
C ARG A 42 -21.53 67.72 10.69
N SER A 43 -20.25 67.45 11.00
CA SER A 43 -19.15 68.35 10.65
C SER A 43 -18.91 68.41 9.15
N VAL A 44 -19.21 67.32 8.44
CA VAL A 44 -19.12 67.23 6.98
C VAL A 44 -20.29 67.96 6.32
N ARG A 45 -19.98 69.03 5.58
CA ARG A 45 -20.97 69.81 4.85
C ARG A 45 -21.42 69.07 3.58
N PRO A 46 -22.61 69.38 3.03
CA PRO A 46 -23.12 68.69 1.83
C PRO A 46 -22.18 68.72 0.61
N HIS A 47 -21.47 69.83 0.39
CA HIS A 47 -20.51 69.95 -0.71
C HIS A 47 -19.23 69.13 -0.47
N GLU A 48 -18.77 69.04 0.79
CA GLU A 48 -17.61 68.22 1.19
C GLU A 48 -17.94 66.73 1.02
N PHE A 49 -19.17 66.33 1.35
CA PHE A 49 -19.66 64.97 1.10
C PHE A 49 -19.70 64.63 -0.39
N GLU A 50 -20.10 65.58 -1.24
CA GLU A 50 -20.06 65.40 -2.69
C GLU A 50 -18.63 65.23 -3.22
N THR A 51 -17.66 65.95 -2.65
CA THR A 51 -16.25 65.77 -2.97
C THR A 51 -15.75 64.39 -2.53
N MET A 52 -16.19 63.87 -1.37
CA MET A 52 -15.88 62.48 -0.97
C MET A 52 -16.46 61.43 -1.92
N ARG A 53 -17.67 61.64 -2.44
CA ARG A 53 -18.24 60.73 -3.45
C ARG A 53 -17.39 60.69 -4.71
N LYS A 54 -17.03 61.87 -5.24
CA LYS A 54 -16.16 61.99 -6.42
C LYS A 54 -14.82 61.32 -6.18
N PHE A 55 -14.23 61.56 -5.03
CA PHE A 55 -12.99 60.93 -4.60
C PHE A 55 -13.05 59.39 -4.62
N MET A 56 -14.08 58.79 -4.02
CA MET A 56 -14.26 57.34 -4.08
C MET A 56 -14.40 56.86 -5.54
N ILE A 57 -15.23 57.54 -6.33
CA ILE A 57 -15.45 57.19 -7.74
C ILE A 57 -14.13 57.28 -8.54
N ASP A 58 -13.31 58.29 -8.30
CA ASP A 58 -12.02 58.48 -8.95
C ASP A 58 -11.06 57.34 -8.60
N ILE A 59 -10.97 56.94 -7.34
CA ILE A 59 -10.19 55.76 -6.96
C ILE A 59 -10.73 54.52 -7.69
N LEU A 60 -12.05 54.28 -7.67
CA LEU A 60 -12.64 53.12 -8.34
C LEU A 60 -12.41 53.09 -9.85
N ASN A 61 -12.31 54.24 -10.52
CA ASN A 61 -12.00 54.33 -11.94
C ASN A 61 -10.56 53.88 -12.26
N THR A 62 -9.65 53.94 -11.28
CA THR A 62 -8.24 53.53 -11.43
C THR A 62 -8.01 52.05 -11.14
N LEU A 63 -8.89 51.41 -10.37
CA LEU A 63 -8.77 50.02 -9.93
C LEU A 63 -9.34 49.03 -10.95
N ASP A 64 -8.79 47.82 -10.96
CA ASP A 64 -9.37 46.69 -11.70
C ASP A 64 -10.49 46.02 -10.88
N ILE A 65 -11.73 46.45 -11.12
CA ILE A 65 -12.92 45.98 -10.40
C ILE A 65 -13.46 44.68 -11.01
N GLY A 66 -13.58 43.64 -10.18
CA GLY A 66 -14.19 42.38 -10.59
C GLY A 66 -14.21 41.34 -9.50
N LEU A 67 -15.03 40.29 -9.66
CA LEU A 67 -15.19 39.24 -8.66
C LEU A 67 -13.90 38.45 -8.36
N ASN A 68 -12.96 38.44 -9.31
CA ASN A 68 -11.66 37.80 -9.21
C ASN A 68 -10.49 38.81 -9.15
N ALA A 69 -10.79 40.11 -9.19
CA ALA A 69 -9.82 41.20 -9.11
C ALA A 69 -10.08 41.96 -7.79
N THR A 70 -10.38 43.26 -7.85
CA THR A 70 -10.73 44.04 -6.66
C THR A 70 -12.23 43.97 -6.35
N ARG A 71 -12.59 43.59 -5.12
CA ARG A 71 -13.96 43.73 -4.58
C ARG A 71 -14.03 44.95 -3.69
N VAL A 72 -15.16 45.66 -3.73
CA VAL A 72 -15.32 46.92 -3.01
C VAL A 72 -16.59 46.92 -2.19
N GLY A 73 -16.46 47.26 -0.91
CA GLY A 73 -17.55 47.59 0.00
C GLY A 73 -17.52 49.07 0.38
N VAL A 74 -18.69 49.65 0.66
CA VAL A 74 -18.81 51.02 1.16
C VAL A 74 -19.68 51.03 2.41
N VAL A 75 -19.13 51.58 3.48
CA VAL A 75 -19.75 51.72 4.78
C VAL A 75 -19.70 53.20 5.15
N GLN A 76 -20.85 53.78 5.46
CA GLN A 76 -20.89 55.12 6.04
C GLN A 76 -21.09 55.05 7.55
N TYR A 77 -20.51 56.00 8.28
CA TYR A 77 -20.67 56.07 9.73
C TYR A 77 -20.87 57.50 10.24
N SER A 78 -21.59 57.59 11.34
CA SER A 78 -21.74 58.80 12.15
C SER A 78 -21.86 58.39 13.63
N SER A 79 -23.00 58.64 14.28
CA SER A 79 -23.36 57.97 15.56
C SER A 79 -23.79 56.51 15.38
N GLN A 80 -24.07 56.10 14.15
CA GLN A 80 -24.42 54.74 13.76
C GLN A 80 -23.63 54.35 12.52
N VAL A 81 -23.44 53.05 12.30
CA VAL A 81 -22.76 52.52 11.12
C VAL A 81 -23.81 51.93 10.18
N ARG A 82 -23.70 52.23 8.89
CA ARG A 82 -24.60 51.73 7.85
C ARG A 82 -23.79 51.25 6.67
N SER A 83 -23.95 49.97 6.32
CA SER A 83 -23.43 49.41 5.07
C SER A 83 -24.28 49.89 3.90
N GLU A 84 -23.66 50.59 2.95
CA GLU A 84 -24.32 51.00 1.70
C GLU A 84 -24.33 49.86 0.69
N PHE A 85 -23.21 49.15 0.58
CA PHE A 85 -23.14 47.86 -0.12
C PHE A 85 -21.91 47.05 0.30
N THR A 86 -22.03 45.72 0.23
CA THR A 86 -20.97 44.78 0.65
C THR A 86 -20.04 44.40 -0.50
N LEU A 87 -18.92 43.72 -0.20
CA LEU A 87 -17.91 43.28 -1.17
C LEU A 87 -18.48 42.45 -2.35
N LYS A 88 -19.55 41.68 -2.10
CA LYS A 88 -20.22 40.87 -3.14
C LYS A 88 -21.39 41.56 -3.86
N ALA A 89 -21.81 42.74 -3.42
CA ALA A 89 -23.04 43.36 -3.89
C ALA A 89 -22.96 43.82 -5.36
N HIS A 90 -21.78 44.27 -5.79
CA HIS A 90 -21.57 44.80 -7.14
C HIS A 90 -20.30 44.20 -7.75
N ALA A 91 -20.44 43.65 -8.96
CA ALA A 91 -19.32 43.09 -9.72
C ALA A 91 -18.79 44.04 -10.81
N LYS A 92 -19.48 45.16 -11.06
CA LYS A 92 -19.18 46.12 -12.13
C LYS A 92 -19.09 47.53 -11.57
N LEU A 93 -18.07 48.27 -12.01
CA LEU A 93 -17.82 49.66 -11.65
C LEU A 93 -19.07 50.55 -11.82
N GLU A 94 -19.79 50.43 -12.93
CA GLU A 94 -21.01 51.21 -13.20
C GLU A 94 -22.07 51.10 -12.11
N ASN A 95 -22.21 49.91 -11.50
CA ASN A 95 -23.18 49.68 -10.43
C ASN A 95 -22.69 50.27 -9.10
N MET A 96 -21.39 50.17 -8.81
CA MET A 96 -20.79 50.80 -7.63
C MET A 96 -20.92 52.31 -7.68
N VAL A 97 -20.65 52.93 -8.83
CA VAL A 97 -20.80 54.38 -9.03
C VAL A 97 -22.25 54.82 -8.82
N LYS A 98 -23.24 54.04 -9.28
CA LYS A 98 -24.65 54.32 -8.99
C LYS A 98 -24.97 54.22 -7.50
N GLY A 99 -24.45 53.19 -6.82
CA GLY A 99 -24.61 53.02 -5.37
C GLY A 99 -24.04 54.20 -4.59
N ILE A 100 -22.81 54.63 -4.92
CA ILE A 100 -22.13 55.75 -4.26
C ILE A 100 -22.90 57.07 -4.43
N ASN A 101 -23.40 57.34 -5.63
CA ASN A 101 -24.16 58.57 -5.91
C ASN A 101 -25.51 58.64 -5.17
N GLN A 102 -26.02 57.51 -4.67
CA GLN A 102 -27.31 57.42 -3.96
C GLN A 102 -27.18 57.46 -2.42
N ILE A 103 -25.96 57.49 -1.88
CA ILE A 103 -25.71 57.46 -0.43
C ILE A 103 -26.27 58.70 0.26
N ILE A 104 -27.17 58.57 1.23
CA ILE A 104 -27.71 59.71 1.98
C ILE A 104 -26.91 59.88 3.30
N PRO A 105 -26.28 61.04 3.57
CA PRO A 105 -25.53 61.29 4.80
C PRO A 105 -26.39 61.21 6.08
N LEU A 106 -25.82 60.76 7.18
CA LEU A 106 -26.52 60.58 8.46
C LEU A 106 -26.57 61.86 9.34
N ALA A 107 -25.55 62.73 9.22
CA ALA A 107 -25.43 64.05 9.86
C ALA A 107 -25.51 64.06 11.42
N GLN A 108 -24.95 63.03 12.08
CA GLN A 108 -24.89 62.92 13.55
C GLN A 108 -23.45 63.05 14.10
N GLY A 109 -23.05 62.24 15.09
CA GLY A 109 -21.70 62.24 15.69
C GLY A 109 -20.66 61.48 14.86
N THR A 110 -19.50 61.18 15.46
CA THR A 110 -18.33 60.60 14.77
C THR A 110 -17.78 59.40 15.58
N MET A 111 -18.46 58.26 15.50
CA MET A 111 -18.09 57.01 16.21
C MET A 111 -17.20 56.13 15.32
N THR A 112 -15.95 56.52 15.15
CA THR A 112 -15.01 55.84 14.25
C THR A 112 -14.58 54.47 14.78
N GLY A 113 -14.44 54.30 16.10
CA GLY A 113 -14.13 53.01 16.71
C GLY A 113 -15.22 51.98 16.47
N LEU A 114 -16.48 52.38 16.58
CA LEU A 114 -17.64 51.56 16.21
C LEU A 114 -17.59 51.14 14.73
N ALA A 115 -17.19 52.05 13.84
CA ALA A 115 -17.05 51.77 12.41
C ALA A 115 -15.94 50.76 12.12
N ILE A 116 -14.77 50.87 12.76
CA ILE A 116 -13.67 49.90 12.64
C ILE A 116 -14.14 48.52 13.16
N LYS A 117 -14.85 48.49 14.29
CA LYS A 117 -15.42 47.25 14.82
C LYS A 117 -16.41 46.59 13.86
N TYR A 118 -17.23 47.38 13.17
CA TYR A 118 -18.13 46.87 12.15
C TYR A 118 -17.36 46.27 10.97
N VAL A 119 -16.27 46.92 10.54
CA VAL A 119 -15.43 46.41 9.45
C VAL A 119 -14.86 45.03 9.77
N MET A 120 -14.34 44.85 10.98
CA MET A 120 -13.76 43.57 11.42
C MET A 120 -14.76 42.44 11.57
N ASN A 121 -16.00 42.74 11.97
CA ASN A 121 -16.96 41.70 12.37
C ASN A 121 -18.10 41.49 11.36
N GLU A 122 -18.30 42.44 10.44
CA GLU A 122 -19.41 42.41 9.48
C GLU A 122 -18.91 42.62 8.05
N ALA A 123 -18.04 43.60 7.78
CA ALA A 123 -17.64 43.93 6.41
C ALA A 123 -16.63 42.94 5.81
N PHE A 124 -15.63 42.52 6.58
CA PHE A 124 -14.67 41.47 6.23
C PHE A 124 -15.12 40.12 6.78
N THR A 125 -16.26 39.66 6.27
CA THR A 125 -16.80 38.33 6.55
C THR A 125 -17.10 37.60 5.25
N ALA A 126 -17.04 36.27 5.27
CA ALA A 126 -17.39 35.46 4.12
C ALA A 126 -18.83 35.74 3.65
N GLU A 127 -19.72 36.03 4.60
CA GLU A 127 -21.10 36.43 4.36
C GLU A 127 -21.19 37.76 3.60
N ALA A 128 -20.34 38.74 3.90
CA ALA A 128 -20.29 40.01 3.19
C ALA A 128 -19.55 39.92 1.83
N GLY A 129 -18.79 38.86 1.60
CA GLY A 129 -18.08 38.59 0.35
C GLY A 129 -16.57 38.65 0.43
N ASP A 130 -16.02 38.62 1.65
CA ASP A 130 -14.59 38.52 1.92
C ASP A 130 -14.00 37.21 1.39
N ARG A 131 -12.77 37.26 0.87
CA ARG A 131 -12.07 36.11 0.30
C ARG A 131 -10.92 35.66 1.21
N PRO A 132 -10.82 34.35 1.49
CA PRO A 132 -9.68 33.86 2.26
C PRO A 132 -8.37 34.09 1.50
N LYS A 133 -7.34 34.56 2.21
CA LYS A 133 -5.98 34.83 1.68
C LYS A 133 -5.89 35.96 0.66
N VAL A 134 -6.92 36.80 0.57
CA VAL A 134 -6.87 38.06 -0.19
C VAL A 134 -6.62 39.19 0.80
N PRO A 135 -5.76 40.18 0.50
CA PRO A 135 -5.51 41.30 1.40
C PRO A 135 -6.78 42.12 1.66
N ASN A 136 -7.02 42.41 2.95
CA ASN A 136 -8.14 43.20 3.43
C ASN A 136 -7.70 44.63 3.72
N VAL A 137 -8.15 45.58 2.90
CA VAL A 137 -7.74 46.99 2.99
C VAL A 137 -8.94 47.84 3.38
N ALA A 138 -8.81 48.62 4.45
CA ALA A 138 -9.82 49.56 4.92
C ALA A 138 -9.34 51.00 4.73
N VAL A 139 -10.09 51.82 3.99
CA VAL A 139 -9.81 53.25 3.81
C VAL A 139 -10.80 54.06 4.63
N ILE A 140 -10.33 54.68 5.71
CA ILE A 140 -11.10 55.53 6.60
C ILE A 140 -10.95 56.97 6.17
N VAL A 141 -12.05 57.63 5.81
CA VAL A 141 -12.07 59.06 5.48
C VAL A 141 -12.84 59.79 6.58
N THR A 142 -12.22 60.77 7.24
CA THR A 142 -12.82 61.55 8.33
C THR A 142 -12.40 63.02 8.31
N ASP A 143 -13.27 63.91 8.77
CA ASP A 143 -13.00 65.35 8.89
C ASP A 143 -12.74 65.80 10.34
N GLY A 144 -12.80 64.88 11.29
CA GLY A 144 -12.88 65.19 12.72
C GLY A 144 -12.20 64.20 13.64
N ARG A 145 -12.24 64.51 14.95
CA ARG A 145 -11.73 63.61 16.00
C ARG A 145 -12.81 62.57 16.35
N PRO A 146 -12.42 61.29 16.53
CA PRO A 146 -13.35 60.27 16.97
C PRO A 146 -13.90 60.61 18.36
N GLN A 147 -15.18 60.26 18.59
CA GLN A 147 -15.87 60.45 19.87
C GLN A 147 -15.77 59.21 20.77
N ASP A 148 -15.13 58.14 20.28
CA ASP A 148 -14.91 56.87 20.94
C ASP A 148 -13.42 56.44 20.88
N ARG A 149 -13.09 55.32 21.55
CA ARG A 149 -11.71 54.81 21.62
C ARG A 149 -11.39 54.05 20.34
N VAL A 150 -10.42 54.55 19.58
CA VAL A 150 -10.03 53.95 18.29
C VAL A 150 -8.77 53.09 18.35
N ALA A 151 -7.83 53.38 19.28
CA ALA A 151 -6.51 52.75 19.28
C ALA A 151 -6.57 51.23 19.51
N GLU A 152 -7.37 50.79 20.48
CA GLU A 152 -7.52 49.37 20.84
C GLU A 152 -8.22 48.58 19.73
N VAL A 153 -9.30 49.14 19.16
CA VAL A 153 -10.06 48.48 18.09
C VAL A 153 -9.25 48.43 16.79
N ALA A 154 -8.51 49.49 16.48
CA ALA A 154 -7.61 49.48 15.33
C ALA A 154 -6.45 48.49 15.51
N ALA A 155 -5.94 48.30 16.74
CA ALA A 155 -4.95 47.26 17.01
C ALA A 155 -5.51 45.86 16.75
N GLU A 156 -6.72 45.57 17.24
CA GLU A 156 -7.39 44.29 17.00
C GLU A 156 -7.67 44.07 15.50
N ALA A 157 -8.04 45.12 14.76
CA ALA A 157 -8.20 45.06 13.31
C ALA A 157 -6.90 44.68 12.59
N ARG A 158 -5.77 45.29 12.99
CA ARG A 158 -4.45 45.00 12.45
C ARG A 158 -3.97 43.58 12.78
N GLU A 159 -4.24 43.09 13.99
CA GLU A 159 -3.96 41.71 14.38
C GLU A 159 -4.75 40.69 13.54
N LYS A 160 -5.94 41.06 13.07
CA LYS A 160 -6.73 40.29 12.11
C LYS A 160 -6.25 40.42 10.66
N GLY A 161 -5.15 41.12 10.41
CA GLY A 161 -4.56 41.31 9.08
C GLY A 161 -5.29 42.34 8.22
N ILE A 162 -6.05 43.26 8.81
CA ILE A 162 -6.69 44.36 8.08
C ILE A 162 -5.72 45.55 8.02
N GLU A 163 -5.40 45.98 6.81
CA GLU A 163 -4.55 47.12 6.52
C GLU A 163 -5.39 48.41 6.49
N ILE A 164 -5.10 49.35 7.39
CA ILE A 164 -5.93 50.55 7.57
C ILE A 164 -5.21 51.80 7.05
N TYR A 165 -5.82 52.44 6.07
CA TYR A 165 -5.46 53.76 5.56
C TYR A 165 -6.35 54.82 6.20
N ALA A 166 -5.76 55.80 6.87
CA ALA A 166 -6.48 56.90 7.52
C ALA A 166 -6.29 58.20 6.73
N VAL A 167 -7.37 58.70 6.15
CA VAL A 167 -7.45 59.97 5.42
C VAL A 167 -8.18 60.98 6.28
N GLY A 168 -7.42 61.91 6.84
CA GLY A 168 -7.92 63.07 7.56
C GLY A 168 -8.07 64.26 6.63
N VAL A 169 -9.21 64.96 6.73
CA VAL A 169 -9.46 66.19 5.98
C VAL A 169 -9.63 67.37 6.93
N ALA A 170 -9.04 68.51 6.59
CA ALA A 170 -9.14 69.78 7.29
C ALA A 170 -8.75 69.74 8.78
N ARG A 171 -9.70 69.44 9.67
CA ARG A 171 -9.55 69.52 11.14
C ARG A 171 -9.20 68.20 11.80
N ALA A 172 -8.94 67.16 11.00
CA ALA A 172 -8.55 65.86 11.51
C ALA A 172 -7.22 65.94 12.30
N ASP A 173 -7.14 65.15 13.36
CA ASP A 173 -6.01 65.15 14.29
C ASP A 173 -5.02 64.03 13.95
N MET A 174 -3.75 64.37 13.72
CA MET A 174 -2.71 63.40 13.35
C MET A 174 -2.51 62.30 14.40
N THR A 175 -2.71 62.58 15.68
CA THR A 175 -2.59 61.57 16.74
C THR A 175 -3.67 60.52 16.60
N SER A 176 -4.90 60.97 16.32
CA SER A 176 -6.05 60.09 16.12
C SER A 176 -5.93 59.28 14.83
N LEU A 177 -5.46 59.90 13.74
CA LEU A 177 -5.23 59.21 12.46
C LEU A 177 -4.15 58.12 12.60
N ARG A 178 -3.02 58.43 13.27
CA ARG A 178 -1.96 57.44 13.55
C ARG A 178 -2.42 56.32 14.46
N ALA A 179 -3.33 56.60 15.41
CA ALA A 179 -3.89 55.55 16.26
C ALA A 179 -4.76 54.54 15.47
N MET A 180 -5.37 54.99 14.37
CA MET A 180 -6.23 54.17 13.51
C MET A 180 -5.46 53.42 12.41
N ALA A 181 -4.53 54.11 11.75
CA ALA A 181 -3.81 53.57 10.59
C ALA A 181 -2.88 52.39 10.94
N SER A 182 -2.53 51.61 9.92
CA SER A 182 -1.46 50.62 9.99
C SER A 182 -0.08 51.28 9.92
N PRO A 183 0.94 50.72 10.59
CA PRO A 183 2.33 51.06 10.30
C PRO A 183 2.75 50.57 8.90
N PRO A 184 3.68 51.25 8.20
CA PRO A 184 4.29 52.53 8.56
C PRO A 184 3.34 53.72 8.35
N PHE A 185 3.33 54.66 9.30
CA PHE A 185 2.39 55.80 9.27
C PHE A 185 2.64 56.79 8.12
N GLU A 186 3.85 56.80 7.56
CA GLU A 186 4.21 57.66 6.42
C GLU A 186 3.46 57.25 5.14
N ASP A 187 3.06 55.99 5.05
CA ASP A 187 2.37 55.42 3.90
C ASP A 187 0.86 55.25 4.11
N HIS A 188 0.40 55.24 5.37
CA HIS A 188 -1.00 54.94 5.71
C HIS A 188 -1.77 56.12 6.31
N VAL A 189 -1.11 57.22 6.65
CA VAL A 189 -1.74 58.42 7.22
C VAL A 189 -1.62 59.59 6.28
N PHE A 190 -2.76 60.12 5.86
CA PHE A 190 -2.83 61.23 4.92
C PHE A 190 -3.67 62.35 5.53
N LEU A 191 -3.08 63.54 5.62
CA LEU A 191 -3.77 64.73 6.07
C LEU A 191 -3.81 65.72 4.92
N VAL A 192 -5.03 66.04 4.44
CA VAL A 192 -5.24 67.05 3.40
C VAL A 192 -5.93 68.28 3.99
N GLU A 193 -5.47 69.47 3.61
CA GLU A 193 -5.98 70.73 4.18
C GLU A 193 -7.45 71.00 3.81
N SER A 194 -7.92 70.44 2.69
CA SER A 194 -9.29 70.57 2.21
C SER A 194 -9.72 69.35 1.41
N PHE A 195 -11.04 69.17 1.29
CA PHE A 195 -11.61 68.11 0.46
C PHE A 195 -11.22 68.24 -1.01
N ASP A 196 -10.94 69.44 -1.53
CA ASP A 196 -10.54 69.63 -2.93
C ASP A 196 -9.16 69.02 -3.24
N LEU A 197 -8.31 68.86 -2.22
CA LEU A 197 -6.99 68.25 -2.34
C LEU A 197 -6.99 66.74 -2.09
N ILE A 198 -8.14 66.15 -1.74
CA ILE A 198 -8.24 64.70 -1.47
C ILE A 198 -7.90 63.86 -2.72
N HIS A 199 -8.01 64.44 -3.92
CA HIS A 199 -7.55 63.81 -5.16
C HIS A 199 -6.03 63.53 -5.17
N GLN A 200 -5.22 64.28 -4.40
CA GLN A 200 -3.78 64.01 -4.25
C GLN A 200 -3.53 62.70 -3.49
N PHE A 201 -4.34 62.39 -2.47
CA PHE A 201 -4.34 61.06 -1.86
C PHE A 201 -4.67 60.02 -2.91
N GLY A 202 -5.67 60.26 -3.77
CA GLY A 202 -6.04 59.30 -4.82
C GLY A 202 -4.82 58.87 -5.65
N LEU A 203 -3.91 59.79 -5.99
CA LEU A 203 -2.68 59.50 -6.71
C LEU A 203 -1.63 58.77 -5.88
N GLN A 204 -1.44 59.14 -4.60
CA GLN A 204 -0.48 58.48 -3.70
C GLN A 204 -0.95 57.07 -3.32
N PHE A 205 -2.23 56.94 -3.00
CA PHE A 205 -2.91 55.68 -2.74
C PHE A 205 -2.88 54.78 -3.96
N GLN A 206 -3.12 55.35 -5.15
CA GLN A 206 -2.91 54.64 -6.41
C GLN A 206 -1.46 54.19 -6.51
N ASP A 207 -0.47 55.07 -6.39
CA ASP A 207 0.95 54.69 -6.48
C ASP A 207 1.33 53.59 -5.47
N LYS A 208 0.71 53.54 -4.29
CA LYS A 208 0.97 52.50 -3.27
C LYS A 208 0.21 51.19 -3.52
N LEU A 209 -0.99 51.24 -4.09
CA LEU A 209 -1.77 50.06 -4.50
C LEU A 209 -1.30 49.47 -5.83
N CYS A 210 -0.75 50.31 -6.70
CA CYS A 210 -0.53 50.05 -8.11
C CYS A 210 0.95 50.09 -8.51
N GLY A 211 1.80 50.68 -7.67
CA GLY A 211 3.19 50.97 -7.93
C GLY A 211 4.05 50.54 -6.75
N VAL A 212 5.28 50.20 -7.07
CA VAL A 212 6.30 49.76 -6.13
C VAL A 212 6.01 48.39 -5.51
N ASP A 213 6.60 47.38 -6.13
CA ASP A 213 7.03 46.22 -5.37
C ASP A 213 8.07 46.72 -4.36
N LEU A 214 7.65 46.99 -3.11
CA LEU A 214 8.49 47.49 -2.03
C LEU A 214 9.67 46.55 -1.73
N CYS A 215 9.56 45.29 -2.15
CA CYS A 215 10.64 44.31 -2.14
C CYS A 215 11.70 44.52 -3.23
N LEU A 216 11.42 45.34 -4.26
CA LEU A 216 12.36 45.66 -5.33
C LEU A 216 12.97 47.07 -5.18
N GLU A 217 12.31 48.01 -4.51
CA GLU A 217 12.75 49.42 -4.46
C GLU A 217 13.20 49.93 -3.07
N SER A 218 13.06 49.15 -1.99
CA SER A 218 13.49 49.54 -0.64
C SER A 218 14.41 48.50 0.03
N ASP A 219 15.31 48.94 0.93
CA ASP A 219 16.04 48.03 1.82
C ASP A 219 15.07 47.56 2.94
N HIS A 220 14.29 46.53 2.61
CA HIS A 220 13.25 45.98 3.47
C HIS A 220 13.82 45.17 4.67
N SER A 221 15.11 44.83 4.63
CA SER A 221 15.81 44.05 5.68
C SER A 221 15.08 42.74 6.09
N CYS A 222 14.26 42.18 5.20
CA CYS A 222 13.67 40.85 5.41
C CYS A 222 14.76 39.79 5.22
N GLU A 223 14.87 38.87 6.16
CA GLU A 223 15.90 37.83 6.08
C GLU A 223 15.63 36.83 4.93
N HIS A 224 14.37 36.51 4.65
CA HIS A 224 13.98 35.52 3.65
C HIS A 224 13.15 36.09 2.49
N ILE A 225 11.82 36.06 2.63
CA ILE A 225 10.88 36.48 1.59
C ILE A 225 10.31 37.82 2.01
N CYS A 226 10.29 38.76 1.08
CA CYS A 226 9.49 39.96 1.18
C CYS A 226 8.29 39.78 0.25
N GLU A 227 7.08 39.97 0.75
CA GLU A 227 5.88 40.04 -0.06
C GLU A 227 5.31 41.45 0.03
N SER A 228 5.23 42.12 -1.12
CA SER A 228 4.66 43.46 -1.21
C SER A 228 3.15 43.38 -1.04
N SER A 229 2.64 44.08 -0.03
CA SER A 229 1.22 44.41 0.09
C SER A 229 0.99 45.81 -0.48
N PRO A 230 -0.24 46.16 -0.86
CA PRO A 230 -0.57 47.54 -1.23
C PRO A 230 -0.10 48.55 -0.16
N GLY A 231 0.98 49.29 -0.44
CA GLY A 231 1.60 50.30 0.43
C GLY A 231 2.37 49.81 1.66
N SER A 232 2.64 48.51 1.78
CA SER A 232 3.55 47.96 2.80
C SER A 232 4.25 46.70 2.28
N TYR A 233 5.07 46.09 3.13
CA TYR A 233 5.57 44.75 2.89
C TYR A 233 5.57 43.98 4.21
N HIS A 234 5.39 42.67 4.13
CA HIS A 234 5.59 41.77 5.25
C HIS A 234 6.70 40.78 4.92
N CYS A 235 7.54 40.53 5.91
CA CYS A 235 8.56 39.51 5.81
C CYS A 235 7.93 38.15 6.09
N LEU A 236 8.10 37.23 5.15
CA LEU A 236 7.75 35.84 5.33
C LEU A 236 9.03 35.03 5.45
N CYS A 237 8.97 34.02 6.29
CA CYS A 237 10.05 33.05 6.38
C CYS A 237 9.84 31.95 5.35
N LEU A 238 10.95 31.41 4.82
CA LEU A 238 10.89 30.22 3.98
C LEU A 238 10.21 29.07 4.76
N PRO A 239 9.54 28.14 4.07
CA PRO A 239 8.99 26.95 4.72
C PRO A 239 10.04 26.31 5.64
N GLY A 240 9.65 26.16 6.90
CA GLY A 240 10.49 25.61 7.95
C GLY A 240 11.22 26.63 8.84
N TYR A 241 10.88 27.90 8.71
CA TYR A 241 11.36 28.94 9.59
C TYR A 241 10.17 29.72 10.19
N THR A 242 10.32 30.22 11.41
CA THR A 242 9.34 31.09 12.08
C THR A 242 9.85 32.51 12.13
N LEU A 243 8.97 33.47 11.89
CA LEU A 243 9.28 34.89 12.02
C LEU A 243 9.49 35.24 13.49
N ASN A 244 10.61 35.89 13.81
CA ASN A 244 10.93 36.34 15.15
C ASN A 244 10.09 37.56 15.54
N ASP A 245 10.10 37.91 16.83
CA ASP A 245 9.34 39.02 17.40
C ASP A 245 9.69 40.40 16.80
N ASP A 246 10.83 40.50 16.11
CA ASP A 246 11.25 41.72 15.39
C ASP A 246 10.52 41.91 14.05
N GLY A 247 9.72 40.93 13.61
CA GLY A 247 8.95 40.95 12.38
C GLY A 247 9.79 40.90 11.10
N LYS A 248 11.09 40.60 11.19
CA LYS A 248 12.04 40.67 10.06
C LYS A 248 12.97 39.47 9.94
N THR A 249 13.45 38.94 11.06
CA THR A 249 14.37 37.81 11.08
C THR A 249 13.62 36.49 11.27
N CYS A 250 14.24 35.41 10.83
CA CYS A 250 13.64 34.09 10.75
C CYS A 250 14.46 33.09 11.56
N ALA A 251 13.87 32.52 12.61
CA ALA A 251 14.48 31.39 13.31
C ALA A 251 14.16 30.07 12.60
N ALA A 252 15.17 29.21 12.44
CA ALA A 252 14.95 27.86 11.94
C ALA A 252 14.11 27.07 12.94
N ILE A 253 13.02 26.47 12.48
CA ILE A 253 12.22 25.56 13.30
C ILE A 253 13.02 24.26 13.41
N ASP A 254 13.55 23.96 14.59
CA ASP A 254 14.26 22.71 14.82
C ASP A 254 13.28 21.63 15.29
N LEU A 255 12.68 20.93 14.32
CA LEU A 255 11.75 19.82 14.61
C LEU A 255 12.41 18.67 15.39
N CYS A 256 13.74 18.52 15.30
CA CYS A 256 14.48 17.53 16.08
C CYS A 256 14.54 17.94 17.56
N ALA A 257 14.86 19.21 17.85
CA ALA A 257 14.91 19.74 19.22
C ALA A 257 13.53 19.79 19.90
N GLU A 258 12.46 20.02 19.14
CA GLU A 258 11.07 19.97 19.64
C GLU A 258 10.55 18.55 19.88
N GLY A 259 11.28 17.50 19.47
CA GLY A 259 10.82 16.11 19.54
C GLY A 259 9.63 15.80 18.63
N LYS A 260 9.38 16.64 17.62
CA LYS A 260 8.29 16.49 16.63
C LYS A 260 8.82 15.86 15.34
N HIS A 261 9.58 14.76 15.47
CA HIS A 261 10.09 13.99 14.35
C HIS A 261 9.77 12.51 14.52
N ASP A 262 9.59 11.82 13.39
CA ASP A 262 9.27 10.39 13.36
C ASP A 262 10.51 9.53 13.00
N CYS A 263 11.72 10.07 13.12
CA CYS A 263 12.95 9.32 12.84
C CYS A 263 13.16 8.20 13.86
N GLU A 264 13.41 7.00 13.37
CA GLU A 264 13.70 5.83 14.22
C GLU A 264 15.04 5.97 14.96
N GLN A 265 16.07 6.53 14.30
CA GLN A 265 17.42 6.60 14.84
C GLN A 265 17.97 8.02 14.93
N ILE A 266 18.50 8.57 13.84
CA ILE A 266 19.17 9.87 13.84
C ILE A 266 18.25 10.89 13.16
N CYS A 267 18.00 12.02 13.83
CA CYS A 267 17.31 13.16 13.26
C CYS A 267 18.34 14.21 12.88
N ILE A 268 18.49 14.49 11.59
CA ILE A 268 19.30 15.61 11.09
C ILE A 268 18.36 16.79 10.89
N SER A 269 18.51 17.78 11.75
CA SER A 269 17.69 18.98 11.68
C SER A 269 17.98 19.75 10.40
N SER A 270 16.91 20.10 9.71
CA SER A 270 16.90 21.12 8.69
C SER A 270 15.89 22.18 9.11
N PRO A 271 15.97 23.41 8.63
CA PRO A 271 14.97 24.41 8.96
C PRO A 271 13.56 23.93 8.63
N GLY A 272 12.78 23.64 9.70
CA GLY A 272 11.42 23.13 9.78
C GLY A 272 11.08 21.97 8.86
N SER A 273 12.11 21.19 8.60
CA SER A 273 12.04 19.85 8.07
C SER A 273 13.04 19.01 8.87
N PHE A 274 13.03 17.72 8.69
CA PHE A 274 14.09 16.88 9.19
C PHE A 274 14.38 15.84 8.13
N THR A 275 15.64 15.43 8.07
CA THR A 275 16.00 14.23 7.33
C THR A 275 16.41 13.20 8.36
N CYS A 276 15.79 12.03 8.30
CA CYS A 276 16.25 10.94 9.12
C CYS A 276 17.52 10.36 8.51
N ASP A 277 18.47 10.06 9.37
CA ASP A 277 19.66 9.32 9.00
C ASP A 277 19.77 8.08 9.89
N CYS A 278 20.60 7.16 9.46
CA CYS A 278 20.76 5.89 10.14
C CYS A 278 22.16 5.76 10.72
N SER A 279 22.24 5.04 11.83
CA SER A 279 23.51 4.70 12.46
C SER A 279 24.36 3.88 11.50
N LYS A 280 25.68 3.87 11.74
CA LYS A 280 26.62 3.09 10.92
C LYS A 280 26.16 1.62 10.82
N GLY A 281 26.04 1.12 9.59
CA GLY A 281 25.54 -0.23 9.31
C GLY A 281 24.05 -0.32 8.95
N TYR A 282 23.34 0.81 8.86
CA TYR A 282 21.92 0.88 8.49
C TYR A 282 21.71 1.82 7.29
N LYS A 283 20.73 1.49 6.45
CA LYS A 283 20.25 2.30 5.34
C LYS A 283 18.85 2.81 5.63
N LEU A 284 18.60 4.05 5.25
CA LEU A 284 17.29 4.64 5.33
C LEU A 284 16.34 3.94 4.35
N HIS A 285 15.17 3.53 4.83
CA HIS A 285 14.15 2.89 4.03
C HIS A 285 13.42 3.89 3.11
N ASP A 286 12.62 3.40 2.16
CA ASP A 286 11.92 4.22 1.17
C ASP A 286 10.92 5.23 1.78
N ASP A 287 10.47 4.96 3.00
CA ASP A 287 9.61 5.86 3.78
C ASP A 287 10.36 7.10 4.33
N LYS A 288 11.69 7.13 4.18
CA LYS A 288 12.62 8.16 4.65
C LYS A 288 12.60 8.39 6.17
N LYS A 289 12.08 7.43 6.94
CA LYS A 289 11.90 7.53 8.40
C LYS A 289 12.50 6.35 9.16
N THR A 290 12.36 5.14 8.62
CA THR A 290 12.82 3.90 9.26
C THR A 290 14.19 3.49 8.74
N CYS A 291 14.95 2.81 9.60
CA CYS A 291 16.31 2.37 9.31
C CYS A 291 16.37 0.85 9.25
N SER A 292 16.64 0.32 8.06
CA SER A 292 16.90 -1.10 7.87
C SER A 292 18.40 -1.36 7.89
N MET A 293 18.84 -2.51 8.41
CA MET A 293 20.26 -2.87 8.35
C MET A 293 20.71 -2.88 6.88
N ILE A 294 21.92 -2.36 6.60
CA ILE A 294 22.53 -2.48 5.28
C ILE A 294 22.73 -3.97 5.02
N ASP A 295 22.09 -4.46 3.97
CA ASP A 295 22.34 -5.80 3.50
C ASP A 295 23.63 -5.81 2.67
N TYR A 296 24.75 -6.02 3.36
CA TYR A 296 26.08 -6.11 2.76
C TYR A 296 26.21 -7.27 1.77
N CYS A 297 25.36 -8.29 1.91
CA CYS A 297 25.32 -9.42 0.99
C CYS A 297 24.70 -9.09 -0.37
N SER A 298 23.79 -8.11 -0.43
CA SER A 298 23.22 -7.62 -1.69
C SER A 298 24.22 -6.93 -2.63
N PHE A 299 25.43 -6.57 -2.16
CA PHE A 299 26.45 -5.93 -3.01
C PHE A 299 27.17 -6.90 -3.95
N GLY A 300 27.00 -8.22 -3.78
CA GLY A 300 27.59 -9.24 -4.64
C GLY A 300 29.13 -9.31 -4.62
N ASN A 301 29.79 -8.62 -3.69
CA ASN A 301 31.25 -8.58 -3.55
C ASN A 301 31.78 -9.44 -2.38
N HIS A 302 30.91 -10.21 -1.73
CA HIS A 302 31.22 -10.85 -0.47
C HIS A 302 32.18 -12.04 -0.61
N SER A 303 32.32 -12.61 -1.82
CA SER A 303 33.19 -13.76 -2.11
C SER A 303 33.01 -14.93 -1.14
N CYS A 304 31.86 -15.01 -0.46
CA CYS A 304 31.49 -16.15 0.36
C CYS A 304 31.23 -17.33 -0.55
N ASP A 305 31.80 -18.46 -0.20
CA ASP A 305 31.60 -19.70 -0.93
C ASP A 305 30.15 -20.18 -0.84
N HIS A 306 29.56 -20.07 0.37
CA HIS A 306 28.16 -20.37 0.64
C HIS A 306 27.37 -19.10 1.01
N GLU A 307 26.72 -19.12 2.17
CA GLU A 307 25.81 -18.07 2.58
C GLU A 307 26.58 -16.85 3.08
N CYS A 308 26.15 -15.67 2.63
CA CYS A 308 26.57 -14.42 3.22
C CYS A 308 25.51 -13.98 4.21
N VAL A 309 25.93 -13.66 5.43
CA VAL A 309 25.05 -13.12 6.47
C VAL A 309 25.47 -11.71 6.81
N SER A 310 24.58 -10.76 6.50
CA SER A 310 24.77 -9.35 6.84
C SER A 310 24.73 -9.18 8.35
N VAL A 311 25.78 -8.54 8.88
CA VAL A 311 25.92 -8.20 10.29
C VAL A 311 26.17 -6.71 10.43
N LEU A 312 26.08 -6.22 11.66
CA LEU A 312 26.26 -4.80 11.94
C LEU A 312 27.68 -4.36 11.52
N ASN A 313 27.76 -3.47 10.53
CA ASN A 313 28.99 -2.98 9.88
C ASN A 313 29.74 -3.97 8.95
N GLY A 314 29.10 -5.01 8.42
CA GLY A 314 29.71 -5.84 7.40
C GLY A 314 28.92 -7.10 7.07
N TYR A 315 29.62 -8.11 6.59
CA TYR A 315 29.07 -9.45 6.43
C TYR A 315 30.05 -10.46 6.99
N HIS A 316 29.55 -11.64 7.32
CA HIS A 316 30.38 -12.81 7.52
C HIS A 316 29.83 -13.95 6.67
N CYS A 317 30.72 -14.83 6.23
CA CYS A 317 30.32 -16.00 5.48
C CYS A 317 29.91 -17.08 6.47
N ARG A 318 28.74 -17.66 6.24
CA ARG A 318 28.24 -18.83 6.95
C ARG A 318 28.27 -19.99 5.98
N CYS A 319 28.91 -21.07 6.40
CA CYS A 319 28.84 -22.30 5.64
C CYS A 319 27.51 -22.98 5.90
N ASN A 320 26.93 -23.56 4.84
CA ASN A 320 25.80 -24.47 4.96
C ASN A 320 26.14 -25.63 5.91
N GLU A 321 25.12 -26.31 6.45
CA GLU A 321 25.32 -27.43 7.36
C GLU A 321 26.36 -28.41 6.81
N GLY A 322 27.20 -28.98 7.71
CA GLY A 322 28.31 -29.94 7.42
C GLY A 322 29.40 -29.44 6.48
N TYR A 323 29.55 -28.13 6.37
CA TYR A 323 30.78 -27.51 5.91
C TYR A 323 31.36 -26.66 7.03
N ARG A 324 32.69 -26.59 7.07
CA ARG A 324 33.43 -25.71 7.98
C ARG A 324 34.01 -24.53 7.23
N LEU A 325 33.94 -23.35 7.85
CA LEU A 325 34.59 -22.16 7.35
C LEU A 325 36.11 -22.27 7.60
N LEU A 326 36.91 -22.09 6.56
CA LEU A 326 38.36 -22.07 6.68
C LEU A 326 38.86 -20.76 7.32
N ASP A 327 40.14 -20.74 7.72
CA ASP A 327 40.77 -19.58 8.38
C ASP A 327 40.78 -18.30 7.52
N ASP A 328 40.52 -18.41 6.22
CA ASP A 328 40.35 -17.26 5.33
C ASP A 328 39.01 -16.54 5.52
N GLY A 329 38.10 -17.11 6.31
CA GLY A 329 36.79 -16.55 6.63
C GLY A 329 35.81 -16.52 5.45
N LYS A 330 36.09 -17.23 4.35
CA LYS A 330 35.30 -17.18 3.10
C LYS A 330 35.02 -18.52 2.48
N THR A 331 35.99 -19.44 2.50
CA THR A 331 35.89 -20.74 1.82
C THR A 331 35.28 -21.78 2.75
N CYS A 332 34.33 -22.54 2.22
CA CYS A 332 33.64 -23.59 2.93
C CYS A 332 34.18 -24.94 2.46
N GLN A 333 34.71 -25.74 3.40
CA GLN A 333 35.20 -27.07 3.10
C GLN A 333 34.24 -28.12 3.64
N ASP A 334 33.91 -29.10 2.81
CA ASP A 334 33.13 -30.29 3.20
C ASP A 334 33.73 -30.91 4.46
N MET A 335 32.89 -31.10 5.47
CA MET A 335 33.25 -31.91 6.62
C MET A 335 32.95 -33.35 6.29
N ASP A 336 33.97 -34.21 6.37
CA ASP A 336 33.77 -35.65 6.23
C ASP A 336 33.13 -36.20 7.51
N LEU A 337 31.80 -36.23 7.50
CA LEU A 337 30.94 -36.67 8.60
C LEU A 337 31.09 -38.16 8.90
N CYS A 338 31.45 -38.97 7.90
CA CYS A 338 31.75 -40.40 8.11
C CYS A 338 33.02 -40.60 8.97
N ASN A 339 33.96 -39.66 8.95
CA ASN A 339 35.20 -39.73 9.73
C ASN A 339 35.17 -38.95 11.05
N THR A 340 34.17 -38.09 11.25
CA THR A 340 34.09 -37.19 12.41
C THR A 340 32.99 -37.54 13.40
N VAL A 341 31.98 -38.33 12.99
CA VAL A 341 30.83 -38.72 13.82
C VAL A 341 30.63 -40.24 13.79
N GLU A 342 30.15 -40.83 14.89
CA GLU A 342 29.75 -42.24 14.93
C GLU A 342 28.44 -42.44 14.13
N HIS A 343 28.58 -42.64 12.82
CA HIS A 343 27.51 -42.57 11.83
C HIS A 343 26.52 -43.76 11.89
N GLY A 344 26.95 -44.93 12.35
CA GLY A 344 26.08 -46.08 12.60
C GLY A 344 25.46 -46.73 11.35
N CYS A 345 26.06 -46.52 10.17
CA CYS A 345 25.67 -47.21 8.94
C CYS A 345 25.97 -48.70 9.05
N GLU A 346 25.03 -49.56 8.62
CA GLU A 346 25.23 -51.00 8.59
C GLU A 346 26.29 -51.43 7.57
N HIS A 347 26.42 -50.72 6.45
CA HIS A 347 27.33 -51.07 5.36
C HIS A 347 28.32 -49.95 4.99
N GLU A 348 28.04 -49.14 3.96
CA GLU A 348 28.95 -48.09 3.51
C GLU A 348 28.39 -46.71 3.87
N CYS A 349 29.22 -45.82 4.40
CA CYS A 349 28.87 -44.42 4.69
C CYS A 349 29.47 -43.53 3.60
N VAL A 350 28.64 -42.68 2.99
CA VAL A 350 29.10 -41.65 2.07
C VAL A 350 28.79 -40.30 2.67
N SER A 351 29.85 -39.53 2.94
CA SER A 351 29.72 -38.18 3.45
C SER A 351 29.23 -37.27 2.34
N THR A 352 28.21 -36.48 2.64
CA THR A 352 27.77 -35.38 1.81
C THR A 352 27.99 -34.04 2.52
N PRO A 353 28.07 -32.94 1.78
CA PRO A 353 27.72 -31.59 2.22
C PRO A 353 26.62 -31.50 3.31
N GLY A 354 26.93 -31.50 4.61
CA GLY A 354 25.87 -31.40 5.64
C GLY A 354 25.42 -32.67 6.29
N SER A 355 25.71 -33.80 5.66
CA SER A 355 25.05 -35.03 5.99
C SER A 355 25.94 -36.22 5.66
N TYR A 356 25.42 -37.39 5.94
CA TYR A 356 25.93 -38.61 5.36
C TYR A 356 24.74 -39.49 5.08
N TYR A 357 24.89 -40.35 4.10
CA TYR A 357 23.91 -41.40 3.86
C TYR A 357 24.61 -42.75 3.82
N CYS A 358 23.84 -43.76 4.19
CA CYS A 358 24.32 -45.12 4.16
C CYS A 358 23.91 -45.77 2.84
N ILE A 359 24.83 -46.50 2.21
CA ILE A 359 24.59 -47.28 1.01
C ILE A 359 24.46 -48.74 1.39
N CYS A 360 23.42 -49.39 0.87
CA CYS A 360 23.18 -50.81 1.07
C CYS A 360 23.80 -51.66 -0.05
N PRO A 361 24.15 -52.93 0.24
CA PRO A 361 24.61 -53.88 -0.77
C PRO A 361 23.57 -54.11 -1.88
N GLU A 362 24.01 -54.59 -3.04
CA GLU A 362 23.12 -54.89 -4.17
C GLU A 362 21.90 -55.74 -3.76
N GLY A 363 20.70 -55.24 -4.08
CA GLY A 363 19.43 -55.93 -3.82
C GLY A 363 18.74 -55.60 -2.49
N GLN A 364 19.27 -54.65 -1.70
CA GLN A 364 18.64 -54.16 -0.47
C GLN A 364 18.40 -52.64 -0.53
N LEU A 365 17.35 -52.18 0.15
CA LEU A 365 17.02 -50.76 0.31
C LEU A 365 17.24 -50.32 1.75
N LEU A 366 17.67 -49.06 1.89
CA LEU A 366 17.83 -48.40 3.16
C LEU A 366 16.48 -48.34 3.90
N GLN A 367 16.46 -48.78 5.16
CA GLN A 367 15.26 -48.84 5.99
C GLN A 367 14.88 -47.45 6.52
N GLU A 368 13.71 -47.33 7.16
CA GLU A 368 13.19 -46.06 7.71
C GLU A 368 14.14 -45.37 8.72
N ASP A 369 15.07 -46.10 9.32
CA ASP A 369 16.07 -45.55 10.24
C ASP A 369 17.24 -44.84 9.53
N GLY A 370 17.30 -44.89 8.20
CA GLY A 370 18.37 -44.31 7.38
C GLY A 370 19.72 -45.00 7.52
N LYS A 371 19.82 -46.09 8.29
CA LYS A 371 21.09 -46.69 8.70
C LYS A 371 21.19 -48.19 8.43
N SER A 372 20.07 -48.90 8.56
CA SER A 372 19.98 -50.34 8.38
C SER A 372 19.51 -50.70 6.97
N CYS A 373 19.91 -51.86 6.49
CA CYS A 373 19.57 -52.37 5.16
C CYS A 373 18.50 -53.47 5.23
N GLY A 374 17.53 -53.44 4.32
CA GLY A 374 16.47 -54.44 4.27
C GLY A 374 15.75 -54.49 2.93
N THR A 375 14.85 -55.46 2.76
CA THR A 375 14.11 -55.65 1.50
C THR A 375 12.84 -54.80 1.44
N CYS A 376 12.55 -54.19 0.29
CA CYS A 376 11.37 -53.32 0.10
C CYS A 376 10.06 -54.05 0.43
N LYS A 377 9.25 -53.47 1.33
CA LYS A 377 7.83 -53.82 1.50
C LYS A 377 6.98 -52.90 0.61
N SER A 378 6.01 -53.46 -0.09
CA SER A 378 5.27 -52.82 -1.19
C SER A 378 4.35 -51.68 -0.70
N ALA A 379 4.03 -50.75 -1.61
CA ALA A 379 3.12 -49.63 -1.42
C ALA A 379 1.82 -50.01 -0.67
N ASN A 380 1.43 -49.22 0.33
CA ASN A 380 0.14 -49.39 1.03
C ASN A 380 -1.00 -48.81 0.17
N ILE A 381 -1.72 -49.66 -0.58
CA ILE A 381 -2.83 -49.22 -1.47
C ILE A 381 -4.18 -49.84 -1.09
N ASP A 382 -5.27 -49.18 -1.45
CA ASP A 382 -6.62 -49.79 -1.47
C ASP A 382 -6.94 -50.20 -2.91
N LEU A 383 -6.92 -51.51 -3.18
CA LEU A 383 -7.13 -52.09 -4.52
C LEU A 383 -8.52 -52.75 -4.61
N VAL A 384 -9.35 -52.31 -5.54
CA VAL A 384 -10.62 -52.98 -5.87
C VAL A 384 -10.54 -53.59 -7.27
N LEU A 385 -10.77 -54.90 -7.33
CA LEU A 385 -10.76 -55.69 -8.55
C LEU A 385 -12.21 -55.85 -9.06
N LEU A 386 -12.48 -55.38 -10.28
CA LEU A 386 -13.76 -55.57 -10.97
C LEU A 386 -13.61 -56.67 -12.01
N ILE A 387 -14.23 -57.83 -11.80
CA ILE A 387 -14.15 -58.97 -12.72
C ILE A 387 -15.46 -59.19 -13.48
N ASP A 388 -15.37 -59.25 -14.81
CA ASP A 388 -16.50 -59.58 -15.66
C ASP A 388 -16.85 -61.09 -15.55
N GLY A 389 -18.04 -61.38 -15.05
CA GLY A 389 -18.64 -62.70 -14.96
C GLY A 389 -19.72 -62.94 -16.02
N SER A 390 -19.77 -62.12 -17.07
CA SER A 390 -20.73 -62.21 -18.17
C SER A 390 -20.51 -63.43 -19.05
N LYS A 391 -21.57 -63.84 -19.76
CA LYS A 391 -21.58 -64.97 -20.70
C LYS A 391 -20.48 -64.88 -21.76
N SER A 392 -20.09 -63.66 -22.18
CA SER A 392 -19.07 -63.41 -23.19
C SER A 392 -17.70 -63.94 -22.80
N VAL A 393 -17.35 -63.86 -21.51
CA VAL A 393 -16.06 -64.29 -20.96
C VAL A 393 -15.87 -65.79 -21.11
N ARG A 394 -16.94 -66.58 -20.95
CA ARG A 394 -16.92 -68.06 -20.90
C ARG A 394 -16.23 -68.59 -19.63
N PRO A 395 -16.62 -69.80 -19.15
CA PRO A 395 -16.05 -70.37 -17.93
C PRO A 395 -14.52 -70.56 -17.98
N GLN A 396 -13.98 -70.89 -19.16
CA GLN A 396 -12.55 -71.15 -19.34
C GLN A 396 -11.72 -69.88 -19.15
N ASN A 397 -12.14 -68.74 -19.71
CA ASN A 397 -11.42 -67.47 -19.52
C ASN A 397 -11.66 -66.93 -18.10
N PHE A 398 -12.83 -67.18 -17.51
CA PHE A 398 -13.10 -66.76 -16.13
C PHE A 398 -12.15 -67.41 -15.12
N GLU A 399 -11.83 -68.70 -15.28
CA GLU A 399 -10.81 -69.37 -14.47
C GLU A 399 -9.41 -68.79 -14.69
N LEU A 400 -9.12 -68.28 -15.89
CA LEU A 400 -7.87 -67.59 -16.16
C LEU A 400 -7.82 -66.21 -15.48
N VAL A 401 -8.92 -65.46 -15.48
CA VAL A 401 -9.04 -64.19 -14.73
C VAL A 401 -8.83 -64.42 -13.23
N LYS A 402 -9.38 -65.50 -12.66
CA LYS A 402 -9.15 -65.86 -11.25
C LYS A 402 -7.67 -66.14 -10.95
N LYS A 403 -6.98 -66.85 -11.85
CA LYS A 403 -5.52 -67.07 -11.73
C LYS A 403 -4.72 -65.78 -11.88
N PHE A 404 -5.13 -64.90 -12.80
CA PHE A 404 -4.54 -63.58 -12.98
C PHE A 404 -4.63 -62.77 -11.70
N VAL A 405 -5.83 -62.70 -11.11
CA VAL A 405 -6.06 -62.00 -9.83
C VAL A 405 -5.14 -62.55 -8.75
N ASN A 406 -4.99 -63.88 -8.63
CA ASN A 406 -4.08 -64.47 -7.66
C ASN A 406 -2.61 -64.08 -7.90
N GLN A 407 -2.16 -64.00 -9.15
CA GLN A 407 -0.81 -63.55 -9.48
C GLN A 407 -0.57 -62.08 -9.13
N VAL A 408 -1.59 -61.22 -9.33
CA VAL A 408 -1.55 -59.84 -8.84
C VAL A 408 -1.44 -59.82 -7.32
N VAL A 409 -2.26 -60.60 -6.62
CA VAL A 409 -2.23 -60.67 -5.14
C VAL A 409 -0.89 -61.20 -4.61
N ASP A 410 -0.27 -62.20 -5.26
CA ASP A 410 1.07 -62.70 -4.90
C ASP A 410 2.16 -61.65 -5.05
N SER A 411 1.92 -60.64 -5.89
CA SER A 411 2.86 -59.55 -6.15
C SER A 411 2.72 -58.38 -5.17
N LEU A 412 1.70 -58.39 -4.31
CA LEU A 412 1.37 -57.31 -3.37
C LEU A 412 1.69 -57.70 -1.92
N ASP A 413 2.12 -56.73 -1.12
CA ASP A 413 2.30 -56.90 0.33
C ASP A 413 0.96 -56.69 1.08
N VAL A 414 0.10 -57.71 1.02
CA VAL A 414 -1.22 -57.68 1.66
C VAL A 414 -1.06 -57.83 3.18
N SER A 415 -1.54 -56.82 3.92
CA SER A 415 -1.65 -56.89 5.38
C SER A 415 -2.74 -55.96 5.89
N ALA A 416 -3.17 -56.13 7.16
CA ALA A 416 -4.17 -55.26 7.79
C ALA A 416 -3.78 -53.76 7.80
N HIS A 417 -2.48 -53.50 7.84
CA HIS A 417 -1.88 -52.16 7.83
C HIS A 417 -1.32 -51.75 6.46
N GLY A 418 -1.22 -52.70 5.52
CA GLY A 418 -0.58 -52.54 4.22
C GLY A 418 -1.57 -52.40 3.06
N THR A 419 -1.43 -53.25 2.04
CA THR A 419 -2.37 -53.30 0.92
C THR A 419 -3.66 -54.01 1.31
N ARG A 420 -4.80 -53.39 0.99
CA ARG A 420 -6.14 -53.98 1.14
C ARG A 420 -6.71 -54.29 -0.23
N VAL A 421 -7.32 -55.46 -0.38
CA VAL A 421 -7.87 -55.92 -1.67
C VAL A 421 -9.34 -56.27 -1.51
N GLY A 422 -10.17 -55.68 -2.36
CA GLY A 422 -11.59 -56.00 -2.51
C GLY A 422 -11.84 -56.61 -3.88
N LEU A 423 -12.85 -57.48 -3.98
CA LEU A 423 -13.24 -58.11 -5.23
C LEU A 423 -14.74 -57.95 -5.48
N VAL A 424 -15.06 -57.47 -6.67
CA VAL A 424 -16.42 -57.25 -7.15
C VAL A 424 -16.58 -57.97 -8.47
N GLN A 425 -17.58 -58.84 -8.56
CA GLN A 425 -17.96 -59.50 -9.80
C GLN A 425 -19.18 -58.81 -10.40
N TYR A 426 -19.19 -58.64 -11.71
CA TYR A 426 -20.33 -58.05 -12.41
C TYR A 426 -20.77 -58.85 -13.63
N SER A 427 -22.06 -58.75 -13.92
CA SER A 427 -22.68 -59.24 -15.15
C SER A 427 -23.90 -58.36 -15.46
N SER A 428 -25.13 -58.90 -15.52
CA SER A 428 -26.36 -58.09 -15.49
C SER A 428 -26.67 -57.52 -14.10
N ARG A 429 -25.92 -57.93 -13.08
CA ARG A 429 -25.97 -57.43 -11.70
C ARG A 429 -24.54 -57.37 -11.17
N VAL A 430 -24.31 -56.54 -10.16
CA VAL A 430 -23.03 -56.41 -9.48
C VAL A 430 -23.12 -57.08 -8.11
N ARG A 431 -22.08 -57.82 -7.73
CA ARG A 431 -21.95 -58.50 -6.42
C ARG A 431 -20.56 -58.24 -5.85
N THR A 432 -20.49 -57.73 -4.63
CA THR A 432 -19.24 -57.75 -3.84
C THR A 432 -19.00 -59.19 -3.41
N GLU A 433 -17.89 -59.78 -3.85
CA GLU A 433 -17.46 -61.11 -3.37
C GLU A 433 -16.84 -60.98 -1.98
N PHE A 434 -16.02 -59.96 -1.78
CA PHE A 434 -15.52 -59.56 -0.48
C PHE A 434 -15.05 -58.08 -0.46
N PRO A 435 -15.30 -57.34 0.64
CA PRO A 435 -14.84 -55.97 0.83
C PRO A 435 -13.36 -55.87 1.22
N LEU A 436 -12.82 -54.63 1.21
CA LEU A 436 -11.41 -54.32 1.51
C LEU A 436 -10.98 -54.69 2.93
N ASN A 437 -11.92 -54.77 3.87
CA ASN A 437 -11.68 -55.09 5.28
C ASN A 437 -11.91 -56.57 5.64
N MET A 438 -12.25 -57.44 4.69
CA MET A 438 -12.63 -58.83 5.01
C MET A 438 -11.43 -59.75 5.22
N TYR A 439 -10.41 -59.64 4.36
CA TYR A 439 -9.23 -60.50 4.41
C TYR A 439 -7.97 -59.67 4.61
N HIS A 440 -6.98 -60.25 5.28
CA HIS A 440 -5.76 -59.52 5.67
C HIS A 440 -4.48 -60.22 5.24
N THR A 441 -4.58 -61.33 4.52
CA THR A 441 -3.42 -62.07 4.00
C THR A 441 -3.63 -62.46 2.53
N ALA A 442 -2.54 -62.55 1.77
CA ALA A 442 -2.58 -62.94 0.37
C ALA A 442 -3.19 -64.35 0.19
N ASP A 443 -2.89 -65.29 1.08
CA ASP A 443 -3.40 -66.67 0.99
C ASP A 443 -4.92 -66.76 1.19
N GLU A 444 -5.49 -65.98 2.11
CA GLU A 444 -6.95 -65.90 2.30
C GLU A 444 -7.66 -65.34 1.08
N ILE A 445 -7.13 -64.25 0.52
CA ILE A 445 -7.68 -63.62 -0.69
C ILE A 445 -7.62 -64.60 -1.85
N LYS A 446 -6.48 -65.25 -2.10
CA LYS A 446 -6.35 -66.24 -3.18
C LYS A 446 -7.34 -67.39 -3.05
N ALA A 447 -7.52 -67.90 -1.84
CA ALA A 447 -8.49 -68.96 -1.56
C ALA A 447 -9.94 -68.48 -1.78
N ALA A 448 -10.26 -67.23 -1.44
CA ALA A 448 -11.57 -66.62 -1.67
C ALA A 448 -11.83 -66.40 -3.16
N VAL A 449 -10.87 -65.86 -3.91
CA VAL A 449 -10.92 -65.65 -5.36
C VAL A 449 -11.23 -66.96 -6.08
N MET A 450 -10.56 -68.06 -5.72
CA MET A 450 -10.78 -69.36 -6.35
C MET A 450 -12.18 -69.96 -6.09
N LYS A 451 -12.88 -69.53 -5.04
CA LYS A 451 -14.25 -69.97 -4.72
C LYS A 451 -15.33 -69.17 -5.43
N VAL A 452 -14.99 -68.07 -6.10
CA VAL A 452 -15.97 -67.24 -6.81
C VAL A 452 -16.63 -68.02 -7.95
N GLU A 453 -17.97 -67.98 -7.97
CA GLU A 453 -18.82 -68.65 -8.94
C GLU A 453 -19.14 -67.74 -10.15
N TYR A 454 -19.19 -68.33 -11.33
CA TYR A 454 -19.45 -67.62 -12.60
C TYR A 454 -20.94 -67.27 -12.79
N MET A 455 -21.27 -66.06 -13.30
CA MET A 455 -22.65 -65.53 -13.31
C MET A 455 -23.43 -65.70 -14.63
N GLU A 456 -22.75 -65.83 -15.78
CA GLU A 456 -23.33 -66.20 -17.10
C GLU A 456 -24.37 -65.24 -17.73
N LYS A 457 -24.43 -63.97 -17.28
CA LYS A 457 -25.43 -62.99 -17.77
C LYS A 457 -24.82 -61.89 -18.65
N GLY A 458 -25.49 -60.75 -18.83
CA GLY A 458 -25.00 -59.62 -19.65
C GLY A 458 -23.79 -58.92 -19.03
N THR A 459 -23.33 -57.83 -19.65
CA THR A 459 -22.13 -57.08 -19.26
C THR A 459 -22.50 -55.63 -18.94
N MET A 460 -22.70 -55.30 -17.66
CA MET A 460 -23.03 -53.94 -17.19
C MET A 460 -21.82 -53.32 -16.49
N THR A 461 -20.82 -52.91 -17.28
CA THR A 461 -19.56 -52.35 -16.77
C THR A 461 -19.78 -50.97 -16.13
N GLY A 462 -20.70 -50.16 -16.66
CA GLY A 462 -21.03 -48.84 -16.10
C GLY A 462 -21.60 -48.96 -14.68
N LEU A 463 -22.51 -49.91 -14.48
CA LEU A 463 -23.06 -50.25 -13.16
C LEU A 463 -21.99 -50.75 -12.20
N ALA A 464 -21.00 -51.51 -12.69
CA ALA A 464 -19.88 -51.99 -11.89
C ALA A 464 -18.98 -50.84 -11.42
N LEU A 465 -18.67 -49.89 -12.31
CA LEU A 465 -17.90 -48.68 -11.97
C LEU A 465 -18.64 -47.81 -10.94
N LYS A 466 -19.96 -47.64 -11.12
CA LYS A 466 -20.81 -46.97 -10.14
C LYS A 466 -20.72 -47.62 -8.76
N HIS A 467 -20.90 -48.94 -8.71
CA HIS A 467 -20.85 -49.70 -7.46
C HIS A 467 -19.48 -49.61 -6.78
N MET A 468 -18.39 -49.66 -7.55
CA MET A 468 -17.04 -49.51 -7.03
C MET A 468 -16.84 -48.14 -6.38
N LEU A 469 -17.26 -47.07 -7.06
CA LEU A 469 -17.11 -45.70 -6.58
C LEU A 469 -17.98 -45.41 -5.34
N GLU A 470 -19.25 -45.79 -5.37
CA GLU A 470 -20.22 -45.44 -4.33
C GLU A 470 -20.16 -46.38 -3.11
N ASN A 471 -19.83 -47.65 -3.32
CA ASN A 471 -19.87 -48.67 -2.25
C ASN A 471 -18.48 -49.21 -1.93
N SER A 472 -17.76 -49.77 -2.90
CA SER A 472 -16.52 -50.53 -2.61
C SER A 472 -15.39 -49.66 -2.06
N PHE A 473 -15.31 -48.39 -2.45
CA PHE A 473 -14.39 -47.40 -1.87
C PHE A 473 -14.99 -46.58 -0.71
N SER A 474 -16.09 -47.05 -0.12
CA SER A 474 -16.63 -46.45 1.10
C SER A 474 -15.88 -46.92 2.35
N GLU A 475 -15.88 -46.10 3.40
CA GLU A 475 -15.28 -46.48 4.68
C GLU A 475 -15.98 -47.69 5.31
N ALA A 476 -17.27 -47.88 5.03
CA ALA A 476 -18.05 -49.04 5.50
C ALA A 476 -17.51 -50.36 4.93
N GLU A 477 -17.08 -50.35 3.66
CA GLU A 477 -16.47 -51.51 2.99
C GLU A 477 -14.94 -51.57 3.19
N GLY A 478 -14.39 -50.75 4.09
CA GLY A 478 -13.00 -50.85 4.53
C GLY A 478 -11.99 -49.94 3.82
N ALA A 479 -12.45 -49.06 2.94
CA ALA A 479 -11.59 -48.06 2.30
C ALA A 479 -11.08 -47.04 3.33
N ARG A 480 -9.83 -46.63 3.20
CA ARG A 480 -9.21 -45.68 4.11
C ARG A 480 -9.63 -44.24 3.77
N PRO A 481 -9.76 -43.35 4.77
CA PRO A 481 -10.17 -41.96 4.54
C PRO A 481 -9.20 -41.22 3.62
N SER A 482 -9.71 -40.34 2.77
CA SER A 482 -8.91 -39.62 1.76
C SER A 482 -7.83 -38.72 2.36
N GLY A 483 -7.94 -38.33 3.64
CA GLY A 483 -6.95 -37.51 4.34
C GLY A 483 -5.62 -38.21 4.70
N ARG A 484 -5.52 -39.54 4.51
CA ARG A 484 -4.29 -40.32 4.76
C ARG A 484 -3.38 -40.47 3.53
N ASN A 485 -3.72 -39.84 2.41
CA ASN A 485 -2.96 -39.89 1.16
C ASN A 485 -2.64 -41.33 0.68
N ILE A 486 -3.59 -42.26 0.88
CA ILE A 486 -3.47 -43.65 0.44
C ILE A 486 -3.98 -43.74 -1.00
N PRO A 487 -3.18 -44.26 -1.96
CA PRO A 487 -3.63 -44.46 -3.33
C PRO A 487 -4.79 -45.46 -3.40
N ARG A 488 -5.83 -45.09 -4.15
CA ARG A 488 -6.97 -45.97 -4.48
C ARG A 488 -6.83 -46.43 -5.92
N VAL A 489 -6.91 -47.73 -6.14
CA VAL A 489 -6.69 -48.34 -7.45
C VAL A 489 -7.88 -49.22 -7.83
N GLY A 490 -8.48 -48.95 -8.98
CA GLY A 490 -9.52 -49.80 -9.57
C GLY A 490 -8.93 -50.58 -10.74
N LEU A 491 -8.98 -51.92 -10.71
CA LEU A 491 -8.51 -52.78 -11.80
C LEU A 491 -9.69 -53.54 -12.41
N VAL A 492 -10.01 -53.22 -13.65
CA VAL A 492 -11.20 -53.71 -14.37
C VAL A 492 -10.83 -54.76 -15.41
N PHE A 493 -11.49 -55.91 -15.38
CA PHE A 493 -11.38 -56.97 -16.38
C PHE A 493 -12.66 -57.10 -17.17
N THR A 494 -12.61 -56.97 -18.50
CA THR A 494 -13.76 -57.17 -19.39
C THR A 494 -13.37 -57.89 -20.69
N ASP A 495 -14.27 -58.71 -21.24
CA ASP A 495 -14.11 -59.43 -22.53
C ASP A 495 -15.15 -58.98 -23.58
N GLY A 496 -15.96 -57.96 -23.27
CA GLY A 496 -17.09 -57.59 -24.12
C GLY A 496 -17.50 -56.14 -24.01
N ARG A 497 -18.24 -55.70 -25.02
CA ARG A 497 -18.87 -54.39 -25.07
C ARG A 497 -19.88 -54.24 -23.92
N SER A 498 -19.80 -53.12 -23.19
CA SER A 498 -20.79 -52.82 -22.15
C SER A 498 -22.19 -52.63 -22.76
N GLN A 499 -23.22 -53.04 -22.00
CA GLN A 499 -24.63 -52.87 -22.37
C GLN A 499 -25.27 -51.60 -21.78
N ASP A 500 -24.50 -50.87 -20.97
CA ASP A 500 -24.83 -49.61 -20.32
C ASP A 500 -23.73 -48.56 -20.57
N ASP A 501 -23.99 -47.31 -20.19
CA ASP A 501 -23.05 -46.21 -20.35
C ASP A 501 -21.93 -46.27 -19.30
N ILE A 502 -20.68 -46.26 -19.77
CA ILE A 502 -19.47 -46.30 -18.93
C ILE A 502 -18.86 -44.91 -18.71
N THR A 503 -19.16 -43.94 -19.58
CA THR A 503 -18.48 -42.65 -19.65
C THR A 503 -18.62 -41.87 -18.35
N GLU A 504 -19.84 -41.80 -17.82
CA GLU A 504 -20.15 -41.01 -16.62
C GLU A 504 -19.34 -41.49 -15.40
N TYR A 505 -19.37 -42.78 -15.10
CA TYR A 505 -18.75 -43.32 -13.89
C TYR A 505 -17.25 -43.57 -14.03
N ALA A 506 -16.74 -43.84 -15.24
CA ALA A 506 -15.31 -43.84 -15.51
C ALA A 506 -14.70 -42.46 -15.22
N LYS A 507 -15.34 -41.40 -15.70
CA LYS A 507 -14.91 -40.02 -15.43
C LYS A 507 -14.97 -39.68 -13.94
N LYS A 508 -16.09 -39.96 -13.26
CA LYS A 508 -16.24 -39.68 -11.82
C LYS A 508 -15.24 -40.45 -10.97
N ALA A 509 -14.91 -41.70 -11.31
CA ALA A 509 -13.89 -42.46 -10.60
C ALA A 509 -12.51 -41.81 -10.68
N LYS A 510 -12.12 -41.35 -11.89
CA LYS A 510 -10.85 -40.64 -12.12
C LYS A 510 -10.81 -39.29 -11.40
N GLU A 511 -11.91 -38.54 -11.44
CA GLU A 511 -12.05 -37.26 -10.70
C GLU A 511 -12.02 -37.45 -9.18
N ALA A 512 -12.45 -38.61 -8.68
CA ALA A 512 -12.36 -38.98 -7.26
C ALA A 512 -10.94 -39.42 -6.84
N GLY A 513 -9.94 -39.32 -7.72
CA GLY A 513 -8.55 -39.68 -7.44
C GLY A 513 -8.29 -41.19 -7.44
N ILE A 514 -9.16 -41.98 -8.07
CA ILE A 514 -8.95 -43.42 -8.23
C ILE A 514 -8.14 -43.65 -9.51
N THR A 515 -7.00 -44.31 -9.39
CA THR A 515 -6.20 -44.74 -10.55
C THR A 515 -6.85 -45.96 -11.17
N MET A 516 -7.34 -45.81 -12.40
CA MET A 516 -8.09 -46.84 -13.10
C MET A 516 -7.19 -47.60 -14.07
N TYR A 517 -7.13 -48.91 -13.90
CA TYR A 517 -6.51 -49.86 -14.83
C TYR A 517 -7.60 -50.63 -15.56
N ALA A 518 -7.47 -50.77 -16.87
CA ALA A 518 -8.43 -51.48 -17.70
C ALA A 518 -7.71 -52.61 -18.47
N VAL A 519 -8.19 -53.83 -18.28
CA VAL A 519 -7.66 -55.05 -18.88
C VAL A 519 -8.74 -55.69 -19.77
N GLY A 520 -8.49 -55.63 -21.08
CA GLY A 520 -9.26 -56.32 -22.08
C GLY A 520 -8.78 -57.75 -22.28
N VAL A 521 -9.67 -58.72 -22.12
CA VAL A 521 -9.45 -60.11 -22.53
C VAL A 521 -10.22 -60.34 -23.83
N GLY A 522 -9.71 -61.15 -24.76
CA GLY A 522 -10.48 -61.66 -25.91
C GLY A 522 -11.02 -60.59 -26.88
N LYS A 523 -12.34 -60.33 -26.89
CA LYS A 523 -13.06 -59.45 -27.84
C LYS A 523 -13.51 -58.12 -27.22
N ALA A 524 -12.83 -57.66 -26.17
CA ALA A 524 -13.14 -56.39 -25.56
C ALA A 524 -13.06 -55.21 -26.56
N VAL A 525 -13.83 -54.16 -26.33
CA VAL A 525 -13.79 -52.94 -27.16
C VAL A 525 -12.71 -52.03 -26.61
N GLU A 526 -11.65 -51.82 -27.40
CA GLU A 526 -10.49 -51.01 -27.00
C GLU A 526 -10.86 -49.58 -26.60
N ASP A 527 -11.78 -48.93 -27.32
CA ASP A 527 -12.22 -47.57 -27.00
C ASP A 527 -12.87 -47.48 -25.62
N GLU A 528 -13.68 -48.48 -25.24
CA GLU A 528 -14.34 -48.53 -23.92
C GLU A 528 -13.32 -48.71 -22.79
N LEU A 529 -12.29 -49.54 -23.01
CA LEU A 529 -11.22 -49.77 -22.04
C LEU A 529 -10.32 -48.53 -21.87
N ARG A 530 -9.97 -47.84 -22.96
CA ARG A 530 -9.21 -46.59 -22.92
C ARG A 530 -9.96 -45.51 -22.17
N GLU A 531 -11.29 -45.47 -22.31
CA GLU A 531 -12.13 -44.52 -21.58
C GLU A 531 -12.15 -44.78 -20.07
N ILE A 532 -12.11 -46.06 -19.66
CA ILE A 532 -12.03 -46.45 -18.26
C ILE A 532 -10.66 -46.13 -17.66
N ALA A 533 -9.57 -46.42 -18.38
CA ALA A 533 -8.21 -46.26 -17.90
C ALA A 533 -7.84 -44.80 -17.59
N SER A 534 -6.95 -44.61 -16.61
CA SER A 534 -6.33 -43.32 -16.28
C SER A 534 -5.13 -43.01 -17.18
N GLU A 535 -4.78 -41.73 -17.31
CA GLU A 535 -3.55 -41.33 -17.99
C GLU A 535 -2.30 -41.61 -17.10
N PRO A 536 -1.14 -41.93 -17.68
CA PRO A 536 -0.90 -42.20 -19.10
C PRO A 536 -1.44 -43.57 -19.52
N LEU A 537 -2.15 -43.63 -20.64
CA LEU A 537 -2.77 -44.88 -21.12
C LEU A 537 -1.78 -46.04 -21.28
N GLU A 538 -0.54 -45.77 -21.69
CA GLU A 538 0.52 -46.77 -21.87
C GLU A 538 0.84 -47.58 -20.59
N LYS A 539 0.49 -47.03 -19.41
CA LYS A 539 0.70 -47.68 -18.11
C LYS A 539 -0.55 -48.31 -17.50
N HIS A 540 -1.74 -47.91 -17.96
CA HIS A 540 -3.01 -48.23 -17.32
C HIS A 540 -3.98 -49.02 -18.21
N PHE A 541 -3.73 -49.04 -19.51
CA PHE A 541 -4.53 -49.76 -20.49
C PHE A 541 -3.76 -50.97 -21.01
N TYR A 542 -4.40 -52.14 -20.93
CA TYR A 542 -3.84 -53.39 -21.41
C TYR A 542 -4.89 -54.14 -22.23
N TYR A 543 -4.58 -54.36 -23.51
CA TYR A 543 -5.33 -55.25 -24.35
C TYR A 543 -4.50 -56.51 -24.57
N THR A 544 -4.98 -57.66 -24.13
CA THR A 544 -4.22 -58.88 -24.34
C THR A 544 -5.05 -60.09 -24.74
N THR A 545 -4.49 -60.86 -25.66
CA THR A 545 -4.91 -62.22 -25.96
C THR A 545 -4.16 -63.26 -25.13
N ASP A 546 -3.04 -62.88 -24.48
CA ASP A 546 -2.16 -63.76 -23.71
C ASP A 546 -1.61 -63.11 -22.42
N PHE A 547 -1.34 -63.92 -21.41
CA PHE A 547 -1.04 -63.54 -20.01
C PHE A 547 0.23 -62.67 -19.77
N THR A 548 0.86 -62.10 -20.80
CA THR A 548 2.09 -61.29 -20.70
C THR A 548 1.88 -59.93 -20.03
N ALA A 549 0.65 -59.37 -20.06
CA ALA A 549 0.32 -58.13 -19.38
C ALA A 549 0.42 -58.23 -17.84
N ILE A 550 0.45 -59.46 -17.29
CA ILE A 550 0.49 -59.71 -15.84
C ILE A 550 1.76 -59.20 -15.21
N SER A 551 2.92 -59.51 -15.78
CA SER A 551 4.20 -59.09 -15.20
C SER A 551 4.30 -57.58 -15.16
N THR A 552 3.85 -56.89 -16.21
CA THR A 552 3.89 -55.43 -16.30
C THR A 552 2.89 -54.77 -15.34
N ILE A 553 1.66 -55.29 -15.21
CA ILE A 553 0.68 -54.75 -14.25
C ILE A 553 1.16 -54.99 -12.81
N ALA A 554 1.63 -56.19 -12.50
CA ALA A 554 2.18 -56.52 -11.19
C ALA A 554 3.41 -55.66 -10.86
N GLU A 555 4.30 -55.42 -11.82
CA GLU A 555 5.43 -54.50 -11.67
C GLU A 555 4.96 -53.06 -11.47
N ASN A 556 4.00 -52.56 -12.26
CA ASN A 556 3.50 -51.19 -12.11
C ASN A 556 2.75 -50.96 -10.79
N LEU A 557 2.01 -51.97 -10.31
CA LEU A 557 1.37 -51.94 -8.99
C LEU A 557 2.39 -52.03 -7.84
N LYS A 558 3.57 -52.63 -8.07
CA LYS A 558 4.72 -52.56 -7.15
C LYS A 558 5.43 -51.20 -7.19
N LEU A 559 5.55 -50.61 -8.38
CA LEU A 559 6.42 -49.45 -8.65
C LEU A 559 5.84 -48.09 -8.24
N ASN A 560 4.55 -47.99 -7.91
CA ASN A 560 3.90 -46.69 -7.69
C ASN A 560 3.81 -46.20 -6.23
N VAL A 561 4.59 -46.73 -5.29
CA VAL A 561 5.09 -45.96 -4.12
C VAL A 561 6.43 -46.56 -3.65
N CYS A 562 7.51 -46.24 -4.35
CA CYS A 562 8.72 -45.83 -3.65
C CYS A 562 8.83 -44.34 -3.97
N PRO A 563 9.14 -43.46 -2.99
CA PRO A 563 9.65 -42.15 -3.37
C PRO A 563 10.76 -42.40 -4.39
N GLU A 564 10.75 -41.66 -5.50
CA GLU A 564 11.96 -41.53 -6.31
C GLU A 564 13.14 -41.35 -5.38
N GLU A 565 14.21 -42.12 -5.62
CA GLU A 565 15.52 -42.06 -4.95
C GLU A 565 15.62 -40.93 -3.92
N SER A 566 15.16 -41.20 -2.70
CA SER A 566 15.67 -40.43 -1.58
C SER A 566 16.97 -41.13 -1.23
N GLN A 567 18.08 -40.58 -1.73
CA GLN A 567 19.29 -40.56 -0.92
C GLN A 567 18.85 -39.93 0.40
N GLY A 568 18.52 -40.77 1.37
CA GLY A 568 18.12 -40.34 2.70
C GLY A 568 19.34 -39.73 3.35
N GLU A 569 19.59 -38.46 3.09
CA GLU A 569 20.55 -37.67 3.82
C GLU A 569 20.08 -37.63 5.28
N ILE A 570 20.87 -38.23 6.18
CA ILE A 570 20.63 -38.13 7.62
C ILE A 570 21.11 -36.75 8.06
N GLU A 571 20.19 -35.79 8.14
CA GLU A 571 20.46 -34.47 8.70
C GLU A 571 20.93 -34.62 10.17
N VAL A 572 22.24 -34.50 10.40
CA VAL A 572 22.81 -34.49 11.76
C VAL A 572 22.59 -33.09 12.32
N LYS A 573 21.47 -32.89 13.03
CA LYS A 573 21.30 -31.67 13.83
C LYS A 573 22.42 -31.59 14.85
N ASP A 574 23.19 -30.51 14.76
CA ASP A 574 24.35 -30.22 15.59
C ASP A 574 24.05 -30.44 17.09
N PRO A 575 24.69 -31.43 17.75
CA PRO A 575 24.57 -31.63 19.19
C PRO A 575 24.95 -30.39 20.01
N CYS A 576 25.77 -29.48 19.43
CA CYS A 576 26.22 -28.24 20.06
C CYS A 576 25.23 -27.08 19.93
N ALA A 577 24.16 -27.19 19.14
CA ALA A 577 23.12 -26.16 19.04
C ALA A 577 22.31 -25.97 20.35
N CYS A 578 22.40 -26.92 21.29
CA CYS A 578 21.86 -26.76 22.64
C CYS A 578 22.82 -26.03 23.62
N GLU A 579 24.13 -25.98 23.34
CA GLU A 579 25.09 -25.29 24.22
C GLU A 579 25.14 -23.78 23.91
N SER A 580 24.98 -23.36 22.65
CA SER A 580 24.99 -21.95 22.26
C SER A 580 23.75 -21.16 22.70
N LEU A 581 22.59 -21.82 22.83
CA LEU A 581 21.37 -21.25 23.41
C LEU A 581 21.48 -21.06 24.93
N VAL A 582 22.22 -21.94 25.62
CA VAL A 582 22.50 -21.82 27.05
C VAL A 582 23.56 -20.75 27.32
N GLU A 583 24.60 -20.65 26.49
CA GLU A 583 25.61 -19.59 26.60
C GLU A 583 25.05 -18.20 26.25
N PHE A 584 24.16 -18.08 25.26
CA PHE A 584 23.47 -16.82 24.97
C PHE A 584 22.50 -16.44 26.09
N GLN A 585 21.72 -17.38 26.65
CA GLN A 585 20.87 -17.11 27.81
C GLN A 585 21.68 -16.73 29.06
N GLN A 586 22.82 -17.38 29.31
CA GLN A 586 23.71 -17.05 30.44
C GLN A 586 24.45 -15.73 30.25
N ALA A 587 24.91 -15.41 29.04
CA ALA A 587 25.52 -14.13 28.71
C ALA A 587 24.52 -12.97 28.79
N THR A 588 23.28 -13.18 28.31
CA THR A 588 22.21 -12.18 28.36
C THR A 588 21.75 -11.93 29.79
N MET A 589 21.62 -12.99 30.61
CA MET A 589 21.34 -12.90 32.05
C MET A 589 22.45 -12.17 32.82
N SER A 590 23.73 -12.45 32.55
CA SER A 590 24.84 -11.76 33.22
C SER A 590 24.95 -10.28 32.83
N SER A 591 24.55 -9.91 31.60
CA SER A 591 24.49 -8.52 31.15
C SER A 591 23.30 -7.74 31.75
N LEU A 592 22.19 -8.44 32.05
CA LEU A 592 21.03 -7.87 32.72
C LEU A 592 21.26 -7.70 34.23
N GLU A 593 22.08 -8.56 34.85
CA GLU A 593 22.49 -8.42 36.26
C GLU A 593 23.50 -7.27 36.47
N THR A 594 24.32 -6.95 35.46
CA THR A 594 25.28 -5.82 35.54
C THR A 594 24.67 -4.44 35.27
N ARG A 595 23.42 -4.38 34.77
CA ARG A 595 22.64 -3.12 34.64
C ARG A 595 21.43 -3.03 35.57
N GLY A 596 21.25 -3.98 36.48
CA GLY A 596 20.16 -4.04 37.47
C GLY A 596 20.34 -3.12 38.68
N GLY A 597 20.66 -1.85 38.44
CA GLY A 597 20.66 -0.80 39.47
C GLY A 597 19.38 0.01 39.47
N LEU A 598 18.21 -0.64 39.60
CA LEU A 598 16.93 -0.01 40.00
C LEU A 598 15.87 -1.10 40.24
N VAL A 599 16.12 -1.92 41.26
CA VAL A 599 15.03 -2.62 41.95
C VAL A 599 14.33 -1.57 42.80
N TYR A 600 13.22 -1.00 42.33
CA TYR A 600 12.04 -0.64 43.13
C TYR A 600 10.90 -0.26 42.17
N GLU A 601 9.74 -0.89 42.38
CA GLU A 601 8.44 -0.57 41.75
C GLU A 601 8.17 -1.02 40.31
N THR A 602 7.89 -2.32 40.12
CA THR A 602 6.86 -2.78 39.15
C THR A 602 6.40 -4.21 39.48
N ARG A 603 5.95 -4.42 40.72
CA ARG A 603 5.21 -5.63 41.14
C ARG A 603 3.69 -5.44 41.11
N ARG A 604 3.21 -4.50 40.29
CA ARG A 604 1.79 -4.23 40.04
C ARG A 604 1.64 -3.91 38.56
N LEU A 605 1.33 -4.90 37.72
CA LEU A 605 0.53 -4.73 36.48
C LEU A 605 0.38 -5.95 35.56
N CYS A 606 0.75 -7.18 35.97
CA CYS A 606 0.32 -8.39 35.23
C CYS A 606 -0.37 -9.41 36.15
N SER A 607 -1.38 -8.94 36.88
CA SER A 607 -2.50 -9.77 37.33
C SER A 607 -3.74 -9.03 36.87
N LEU A 608 -4.40 -9.55 35.82
CA LEU A 608 -5.44 -8.97 34.94
C LEU A 608 -4.82 -8.93 33.52
N ILE A 609 -5.05 -9.87 32.62
CA ILE A 609 -6.34 -10.41 32.17
C ILE A 609 -6.11 -11.83 31.64
N THR A 610 -6.87 -12.78 32.19
CA THR A 610 -7.21 -14.09 31.63
C THR A 610 -7.92 -13.95 30.29
N PHE A 611 -7.39 -14.57 29.24
CA PHE A 611 -8.12 -15.47 28.32
C PHE A 611 -7.14 -16.36 27.57
#